data_AF-A0A4R2NLP9-F1
#
_entry.id   AF-A0A4R2NLP9-F1
#
_cell.length_a   1.000
_cell.length_b   1.000
_cell.length_c   1.000
_cell.angle_alpha   90.00
_cell.angle_beta   90.00
_cell.angle_gamma   90.00
#
_symmetry.space_group_name_H-M   'P 1'
#
loop_
_entity.id
_entity.type
_entity.pdbx_description
1 polymer ?
#
loop_
_entity_poly.entity_id
_entity_poly.type
_entity_poly.pdbx_seq_one_letter_code
_entity_poly.pdbx_strand_id
1 'polypeptide(L)'
;METLNKQKKTIFSTLTTGIRVLGLFLVFIVTLFFLTAPMLHMVASNDVSEVYLDAKDKFKNKEISKSEYEVIRKEHTYFGYRSKRMLWYAIGMPLLLSYVSALLLYVASKLEKILLRKIINIISICSSAVSFYFLIWALWYRADFPKHWYYISIGVLSLASVVIIKLIIKLIQHEEFKREQQQTANNSFLNQGFEILNLLNKKYVN
;
A
#
# COMPACT_ATOMS: atom_id res chain seq x y z
N MET A 1 5.31 -30.03 -34.06
CA MET A 1 4.78 -28.77 -33.45
C MET A 1 4.05 -29.00 -32.13
N GLU A 2 3.27 -30.07 -31.95
CA GLU A 2 2.55 -30.33 -30.68
C GLU A 2 3.43 -30.51 -29.44
N THR A 3 4.60 -31.13 -29.59
CA THR A 3 5.54 -31.38 -28.49
C THR A 3 6.11 -30.09 -27.89
N LEU A 4 6.43 -29.11 -28.74
CA LEU A 4 6.87 -27.77 -28.34
C LEU A 4 5.78 -26.99 -27.59
N ASN A 5 4.51 -27.15 -27.99
CA ASN A 5 3.39 -26.50 -27.32
C ASN A 5 3.10 -27.12 -25.94
N LYS A 6 3.23 -28.44 -25.79
CA LYS A 6 3.15 -29.11 -24.49
C LYS A 6 4.27 -28.65 -23.55
N GLN A 7 5.50 -28.57 -24.03
CA GLN A 7 6.66 -28.18 -23.22
C GLN A 7 6.56 -26.73 -22.71
N LYS A 8 6.13 -25.79 -23.57
CA LYS A 8 5.86 -24.40 -23.14
C LYS A 8 4.77 -24.31 -22.07
N LYS A 9 3.71 -25.11 -22.18
CA LYS A 9 2.59 -25.11 -21.22
C LYS A 9 3.01 -25.60 -19.83
N THR A 10 3.88 -26.61 -19.77
CA THR A 10 4.40 -27.16 -18.50
C THR A 10 5.38 -26.20 -17.81
N ILE A 11 6.23 -25.52 -18.58
CA ILE A 11 7.17 -24.52 -18.04
C ILE A 11 6.39 -23.30 -17.50
N PHE A 12 5.34 -22.86 -18.22
CA PHE A 12 4.53 -21.73 -17.78
C PHE A 12 3.74 -22.05 -16.51
N SER A 13 3.21 -23.29 -16.38
CA SER A 13 2.47 -23.69 -15.17
C SER A 13 3.39 -23.78 -13.95
N THR A 14 4.57 -24.39 -14.07
CA THR A 14 5.55 -24.48 -12.98
C THR A 14 6.06 -23.11 -12.54
N LEU A 15 6.30 -22.20 -13.48
CA LEU A 15 6.69 -20.82 -13.17
C LEU A 15 5.58 -20.06 -12.42
N THR A 16 4.32 -20.22 -12.83
CA THR A 16 3.19 -19.59 -12.11
C THR A 16 3.00 -20.16 -10.71
N THR A 17 3.27 -21.44 -10.49
CA THR A 17 3.22 -22.08 -9.17
C THR A 17 4.34 -21.60 -8.27
N GLY A 18 5.58 -21.49 -8.78
CA GLY A 18 6.71 -20.96 -8.02
C GLY A 18 6.49 -19.51 -7.55
N ILE A 19 5.93 -18.66 -8.41
CA ILE A 19 5.60 -17.27 -8.05
C ILE A 19 4.49 -17.22 -6.98
N ARG A 20 3.50 -18.13 -7.03
CA ARG A 20 2.44 -18.22 -6.00
C ARG A 20 2.98 -18.67 -4.65
N VAL A 21 3.89 -19.65 -4.63
CA VAL A 21 4.53 -20.15 -3.40
C VAL A 21 5.41 -19.07 -2.78
N LEU A 22 6.20 -18.35 -3.59
CA LEU A 22 7.02 -17.24 -3.11
C LEU A 22 6.15 -16.10 -2.54
N GLY A 23 5.04 -15.75 -3.22
CA GLY A 23 4.08 -14.75 -2.73
C GLY A 23 3.44 -15.14 -1.40
N LEU A 24 3.03 -16.40 -1.24
CA LEU A 24 2.49 -16.92 0.02
C LEU A 24 3.53 -16.94 1.15
N PHE A 25 4.78 -17.28 0.84
CA PHE A 25 5.88 -17.26 1.81
C PHE A 25 6.19 -15.83 2.29
N LEU A 26 6.17 -14.86 1.38
CA LEU A 26 6.32 -13.43 1.71
C LEU A 26 5.14 -12.94 2.57
N VAL A 27 3.92 -13.41 2.27
CA VAL A 27 2.75 -13.12 3.08
C VAL A 27 2.87 -13.68 4.49
N PHE A 28 3.36 -14.91 4.60
CA PHE A 28 3.58 -15.58 5.87
C PHE A 28 4.64 -14.86 6.73
N ILE A 29 5.80 -14.51 6.15
CA ILE A 29 6.87 -13.80 6.87
C ILE A 29 6.37 -12.46 7.41
N VAL A 30 5.58 -11.71 6.64
CA VAL A 30 5.14 -10.42 7.15
C VAL A 30 3.93 -10.53 8.08
N THR A 31 3.10 -11.57 7.94
CA THR A 31 2.10 -11.90 8.97
C THR A 31 2.78 -12.26 10.29
N LEU A 32 3.94 -12.94 10.25
CA LEU A 32 4.78 -13.15 11.43
C LEU A 32 5.30 -11.80 11.99
N PHE A 33 5.71 -10.85 11.15
CA PHE A 33 6.06 -9.50 11.62
C PHE A 33 4.85 -8.72 12.20
N PHE A 34 3.64 -8.89 11.66
CA PHE A 34 2.39 -8.36 12.24
C PHE A 34 2.16 -8.88 13.66
N LEU A 35 2.46 -10.16 13.91
CA LEU A 35 2.44 -10.76 15.25
C LEU A 35 3.61 -10.29 16.12
N THR A 36 4.74 -9.88 15.52
CA THR A 36 5.88 -9.37 16.29
C THR A 36 5.61 -8.03 16.97
N ALA A 37 4.68 -7.17 16.50
CA ALA A 37 4.40 -5.91 17.19
C ALA A 37 3.73 -6.12 18.57
N PRO A 38 2.67 -6.95 18.70
CA PRO A 38 2.18 -7.43 19.99
C PRO A 38 3.21 -8.23 20.80
N MET A 39 4.02 -9.09 20.16
CA MET A 39 5.06 -9.84 20.87
C MET A 39 6.22 -8.96 21.36
N LEU A 40 6.63 -7.93 20.61
CA LEU A 40 7.55 -6.88 21.06
C LEU A 40 6.93 -6.08 22.20
N HIS A 41 5.60 -5.91 22.22
CA HIS A 41 4.89 -5.32 23.34
C HIS A 41 4.95 -6.19 24.61
N MET A 42 5.06 -7.51 24.45
CA MET A 42 5.23 -8.48 25.54
C MET A 42 6.70 -8.68 25.95
N VAL A 43 7.65 -8.51 25.03
CA VAL A 43 9.08 -8.82 25.24
C VAL A 43 9.92 -7.57 25.51
N ALA A 44 9.61 -6.43 24.88
CA ALA A 44 10.30 -5.18 25.15
C ALA A 44 9.72 -4.55 26.40
N SER A 45 10.53 -4.55 27.46
CA SER A 45 10.22 -3.85 28.70
C SER A 45 9.91 -2.38 28.42
N ASN A 46 8.98 -1.80 29.17
CA ASN A 46 8.68 -0.38 29.10
C ASN A 46 9.71 0.45 29.88
N ASP A 47 10.95 -0.03 29.94
CA ASP A 47 12.02 0.56 30.74
C ASP A 47 12.39 1.89 30.12
N VAL A 48 11.76 2.93 30.65
CA VAL A 48 12.23 4.30 30.49
C VAL A 48 13.40 4.44 31.46
N SER A 49 14.51 5.00 30.98
CA SER A 49 15.67 5.22 31.85
C SER A 49 15.27 6.03 33.08
N GLU A 50 15.53 5.52 34.28
CA GLU A 50 15.27 6.24 35.54
C GLU A 50 15.99 7.58 35.56
N VAL A 51 17.21 7.63 35.01
CA VAL A 51 18.01 8.86 34.85
C VAL A 51 17.27 9.90 34.00
N TYR A 52 16.58 9.48 32.94
CA TYR A 52 15.75 10.38 32.13
C TYR A 52 14.52 10.90 32.90
N LEU A 53 13.88 10.05 33.70
CA LEU A 53 12.72 10.44 34.51
C LEU A 53 13.11 11.44 35.60
N ASP A 54 14.20 11.16 36.33
CA ASP A 54 14.78 12.05 37.33
C ASP A 54 15.16 13.41 36.72
N ALA A 55 15.90 13.41 35.60
CA ALA A 55 16.26 14.64 34.91
C ALA A 55 15.04 15.46 34.46
N LYS A 56 13.96 14.79 34.04
CA LYS A 56 12.71 15.46 33.66
C LYS A 56 12.04 16.15 34.86
N ASP A 57 12.02 15.50 36.00
CA ASP A 57 11.44 16.06 37.22
C ASP A 57 12.29 17.21 37.77
N LYS A 58 13.62 17.05 37.80
CA LYS A 58 14.58 18.12 38.13
C LYS A 58 14.44 19.33 37.21
N PHE A 59 14.28 19.13 35.91
CA PHE A 59 14.05 20.22 34.97
C PHE A 59 12.72 20.95 35.25
N LYS A 60 11.65 20.20 35.55
CA LYS A 60 10.34 20.76 35.90
C LYS A 60 10.38 21.60 37.18
N ASN A 61 11.18 21.17 38.16
CA ASN A 61 11.42 21.88 39.41
C ASN A 61 12.44 23.02 39.26
N LYS A 62 13.00 23.25 38.06
CA LYS A 62 14.05 24.23 37.76
C LYS A 62 15.38 23.98 38.50
N GLU A 63 15.63 22.74 38.89
CA GLU A 63 16.87 22.32 39.57
C GLU A 63 18.04 22.18 38.59
N ILE A 64 17.75 21.83 37.32
CA ILE A 64 18.75 21.75 36.25
C ILE A 64 18.42 22.71 35.11
N SER A 65 19.45 23.13 34.39
CA SER A 65 19.30 24.02 33.23
C SER A 65 18.68 23.30 32.03
N LYS A 66 18.10 24.05 31.08
CA LYS A 66 17.57 23.48 29.83
C LYS A 66 18.65 22.77 29.01
N SER A 67 19.85 23.34 28.96
CA SER A 67 20.99 22.74 28.25
C SER A 67 21.39 21.38 28.84
N GLU A 68 21.43 21.29 30.17
CA GLU A 68 21.77 20.07 30.88
C GLU A 68 20.70 18.99 30.71
N TYR A 69 19.43 19.37 30.79
CA TYR A 69 18.31 18.47 30.48
C TYR A 69 18.39 17.90 29.06
N GLU A 70 18.69 18.72 28.05
CA GLU A 70 18.77 18.27 26.65
C GLU A 70 19.95 17.32 26.40
N VAL A 71 21.06 17.45 27.14
CA VAL A 71 22.18 16.49 27.07
C VAL A 71 21.75 15.14 27.62
N ILE A 72 21.23 15.11 28.86
CA ILE A 72 20.79 13.86 29.51
C ILE A 72 19.68 13.20 28.69
N ARG A 73 18.73 13.99 28.17
CA ARG A 73 17.67 13.49 27.29
C ARG A 73 18.22 12.78 26.06
N LYS A 74 19.23 13.36 25.39
CA LYS A 74 19.81 12.74 24.19
C LYS A 74 20.57 11.47 24.51
N GLU A 75 21.29 11.43 25.63
CA GLU A 75 22.07 10.25 26.06
C GLU A 75 21.18 9.07 26.46
N HIS A 76 20.00 9.35 27.01
CA HIS A 76 19.08 8.33 27.53
C HIS A 76 17.82 8.12 26.67
N THR A 77 17.83 8.54 25.39
CA THR A 77 16.76 8.25 24.43
C THR A 77 17.27 7.41 23.25
N TYR A 78 16.38 6.60 22.66
CA TYR A 78 16.67 5.75 21.51
C TYR A 78 16.16 6.44 20.24
N PHE A 79 17.05 7.05 19.44
CA PHE A 79 16.65 7.82 18.25
C PHE A 79 15.57 8.87 18.55
N GLY A 80 15.64 9.52 19.72
CA GLY A 80 14.65 10.51 20.17
C GLY A 80 13.42 9.94 20.90
N TYR A 81 13.27 8.61 20.96
CA TYR A 81 12.19 7.93 21.69
C TYR A 81 12.58 7.60 23.14
N ARG A 82 11.62 7.68 24.05
CA ARG A 82 11.83 7.47 25.51
C ARG A 82 12.13 6.02 25.88
N SER A 83 11.72 5.07 25.05
CA SER A 83 11.96 3.65 25.24
C SER A 83 12.11 2.96 23.90
N LYS A 84 12.79 1.81 23.88
CA LYS A 84 12.90 0.96 22.68
C LYS A 84 11.53 0.55 22.15
N ARG A 85 10.56 0.34 23.05
CA ARG A 85 9.18 -0.01 22.68
C ARG A 85 8.50 1.10 21.87
N MET A 86 8.68 2.38 22.24
CA MET A 86 8.12 3.49 21.45
C MET A 86 8.77 3.61 20.07
N LEU A 87 10.09 3.38 19.98
CA LEU A 87 10.80 3.34 18.69
C LEU A 87 10.25 2.23 17.79
N TRP A 88 10.11 1.01 18.31
CA TRP A 88 9.55 -0.13 17.57
C TRP A 88 8.10 0.11 17.13
N TYR A 89 7.29 0.78 17.95
CA TYR A 89 5.94 1.17 17.55
C TYR A 89 5.95 2.16 16.39
N ALA A 90 6.84 3.16 16.46
CA ALA A 90 6.96 4.18 15.42
C ALA A 90 7.47 3.63 14.08
N ILE A 91 8.35 2.63 14.10
CA ILE A 91 8.88 1.95 12.89
C ILE A 91 7.93 0.84 12.39
N GLY A 92 7.24 0.16 13.31
CA GLY A 92 6.40 -0.99 12.99
C GLY A 92 5.26 -0.64 12.04
N MET A 93 4.52 0.44 12.29
CA MET A 93 3.40 0.86 11.44
C MET A 93 3.84 1.23 10.00
N PRO A 94 4.92 2.00 9.79
CA PRO A 94 5.46 2.23 8.45
C PRO A 94 5.93 0.97 7.76
N LEU A 95 6.66 0.06 8.43
CA LEU A 95 7.06 -1.23 7.84
C LEU A 95 5.84 -2.04 7.39
N LEU A 96 4.79 -2.01 8.19
CA LEU A 96 3.53 -2.66 7.89
C LEU A 96 2.91 -2.15 6.59
N LEU A 97 2.83 -0.83 6.47
CA LEU A 97 2.28 -0.17 5.31
C LEU A 97 3.14 -0.43 4.06
N SER A 98 4.47 -0.50 4.22
CA SER A 98 5.40 -0.89 3.14
C SER A 98 5.07 -2.27 2.61
N TYR A 99 4.84 -3.22 3.52
CA TYR A 99 4.49 -4.58 3.14
C TYR A 99 3.11 -4.66 2.49
N VAL A 100 2.09 -4.02 3.06
CA VAL A 100 0.74 -3.99 2.45
C VAL A 100 0.82 -3.39 1.04
N SER A 101 1.62 -2.33 0.85
CA SER A 101 1.90 -1.78 -0.47
C SER A 101 2.54 -2.82 -1.41
N ALA A 102 3.58 -3.52 -0.98
CA ALA A 102 4.23 -4.57 -1.79
C ALA A 102 3.26 -5.72 -2.14
N LEU A 103 2.40 -6.11 -1.19
CA LEU A 103 1.37 -7.11 -1.40
C LEU A 103 0.34 -6.64 -2.44
N LEU A 104 -0.11 -5.39 -2.36
CA LEU A 104 -1.01 -4.79 -3.34
C LEU A 104 -0.38 -4.77 -4.74
N LEU A 105 0.91 -4.46 -4.86
CA LEU A 105 1.64 -4.50 -6.13
C LEU A 105 1.67 -5.93 -6.70
N TYR A 106 1.93 -6.91 -5.85
CA TYR A 106 1.89 -8.32 -6.23
C TYR A 106 0.49 -8.74 -6.70
N VAL A 107 -0.56 -8.41 -5.96
CA VAL A 107 -1.95 -8.70 -6.34
C VAL A 107 -2.32 -8.03 -7.67
N ALA A 108 -1.93 -6.76 -7.85
CA ALA A 108 -2.18 -6.03 -9.09
C ALA A 108 -1.59 -6.76 -10.31
N SER A 109 -0.39 -7.33 -10.19
CA SER A 109 0.26 -8.08 -11.27
C SER A 109 -0.55 -9.32 -11.73
N LYS A 110 -1.42 -9.84 -10.88
CA LYS A 110 -2.26 -11.02 -11.15
C LYS A 110 -3.66 -10.69 -11.66
N LEU A 111 -4.07 -9.42 -11.63
CA LEU A 111 -5.40 -9.02 -12.08
C LEU A 111 -5.48 -8.92 -13.60
N GLU A 112 -6.42 -9.62 -14.21
CA GLU A 112 -6.68 -9.55 -15.66
C GLU A 112 -7.23 -8.19 -16.09
N LYS A 113 -8.10 -7.59 -15.27
CA LYS A 113 -8.74 -6.30 -15.57
C LYS A 113 -7.73 -5.15 -15.47
N ILE A 114 -7.39 -4.56 -16.62
CA ILE A 114 -6.37 -3.50 -16.73
C ILE A 114 -6.69 -2.28 -15.87
N LEU A 115 -7.97 -1.90 -15.77
CA LEU A 115 -8.42 -0.78 -14.94
C LEU A 115 -8.12 -1.04 -13.46
N LEU A 116 -8.55 -2.20 -12.95
CA LEU A 116 -8.36 -2.56 -11.55
C LEU A 116 -6.87 -2.68 -11.20
N ARG A 117 -6.07 -3.25 -12.11
CA ARG A 117 -4.60 -3.28 -11.99
C ARG A 117 -4.01 -1.88 -11.84
N LYS A 118 -4.42 -0.91 -12.68
CA LYS A 118 -3.94 0.48 -12.61
C LYS A 118 -4.32 1.14 -11.29
N ILE A 119 -5.56 0.97 -10.83
CA ILE A 119 -6.03 1.55 -9.56
C ILE A 119 -5.21 0.98 -8.39
N ILE A 120 -5.05 -0.34 -8.30
CA ILE A 120 -4.28 -0.97 -7.22
C ILE A 120 -2.80 -0.58 -7.28
N ASN A 121 -2.21 -0.45 -8.48
CA ASN A 121 -0.83 0.05 -8.61
C ASN A 121 -0.68 1.48 -8.07
N ILE A 122 -1.61 2.38 -8.37
CA ILE A 122 -1.57 3.76 -7.84
C ILE A 122 -1.66 3.73 -6.31
N ILE A 123 -2.61 2.97 -5.75
CA ILE A 123 -2.76 2.83 -4.28
C ILE A 123 -1.49 2.27 -3.66
N SER A 124 -0.92 1.22 -4.26
CA SER A 124 0.34 0.61 -3.81
C SER A 124 1.47 1.62 -3.78
N ILE A 125 1.69 2.37 -4.87
CA ILE A 125 2.76 3.38 -4.95
C ILE A 125 2.55 4.48 -3.90
N CYS A 126 1.32 4.99 -3.74
CA CYS A 126 1.01 5.98 -2.71
C CYS A 126 1.29 5.45 -1.30
N SER A 127 0.85 4.24 -0.98
CA SER A 127 1.10 3.61 0.31
C SER A 127 2.59 3.37 0.56
N SER A 128 3.36 3.00 -0.48
CA SER A 128 4.82 2.85 -0.40
C SER A 128 5.50 4.18 -0.06
N ALA A 129 5.11 5.25 -0.76
CA ALA A 129 5.66 6.59 -0.52
C ALA A 129 5.36 7.09 0.90
N VAL A 130 4.12 6.89 1.38
CA VAL A 130 3.73 7.24 2.76
C VAL A 130 4.52 6.42 3.78
N SER A 131 4.65 5.11 3.57
CA SER A 131 5.48 4.25 4.42
C SER A 131 6.93 4.72 4.48
N PHE A 132 7.54 4.99 3.33
CA PHE A 132 8.93 5.43 3.26
C PHE A 132 9.15 6.78 3.96
N TYR A 133 8.22 7.71 3.78
CA TYR A 133 8.22 8.98 4.51
C TYR A 133 8.22 8.77 6.03
N PHE A 134 7.31 7.93 6.55
CA PHE A 134 7.24 7.68 7.99
C PHE A 134 8.41 6.85 8.52
N LEU A 135 9.01 5.96 7.72
CA LEU A 135 10.26 5.27 8.09
C LEU A 135 11.41 6.27 8.25
N ILE A 136 11.58 7.16 7.28
CA ILE A 136 12.56 8.23 7.36
C ILE A 136 12.28 9.07 8.60
N TRP A 137 11.04 9.51 8.79
CA TRP A 137 10.66 10.33 9.94
C TRP A 137 10.92 9.64 11.29
N ALA A 138 10.59 8.36 11.41
CA ALA A 138 10.82 7.59 12.63
C ALA A 138 12.32 7.39 12.94
N LEU A 139 13.18 7.40 11.93
CA LEU A 139 14.63 7.29 12.09
C LEU A 139 15.33 8.65 12.10
N TRP A 140 14.60 9.74 11.83
CA TRP A 140 15.15 11.07 11.74
C TRP A 140 15.35 11.67 13.15
N TYR A 141 16.60 11.70 13.59
CA TYR A 141 16.96 12.18 14.94
C TYR A 141 16.62 13.67 15.21
N ARG A 142 16.47 14.52 14.20
CA ARG A 142 16.21 15.96 14.41
C ARG A 142 14.74 16.26 14.73
N ALA A 143 14.57 17.35 15.49
CA ALA A 143 13.29 17.95 15.85
C ALA A 143 12.36 18.15 14.64
N ASP A 144 11.06 18.05 14.93
CA ASP A 144 9.93 18.22 14.02
C ASP A 144 10.22 19.23 12.90
N PHE A 145 9.82 18.89 11.66
CA PHE A 145 9.84 19.85 10.57
C PHE A 145 9.16 21.15 11.00
N PRO A 146 9.66 22.32 10.56
CA PRO A 146 8.99 23.58 10.83
C PRO A 146 7.50 23.47 10.47
N LYS A 147 6.62 23.96 11.35
CA LYS A 147 5.15 23.78 11.23
C LYS A 147 4.61 24.09 9.83
N HIS A 148 5.18 25.07 9.12
CA HIS A 148 4.76 25.41 7.76
C HIS A 148 4.95 24.27 6.75
N TRP A 149 6.04 23.49 6.82
CA TRP A 149 6.26 22.35 5.93
C TRP A 149 5.24 21.25 6.13
N TYR A 150 4.79 21.04 7.38
CA TYR A 150 3.70 20.12 7.68
C TYR A 150 2.40 20.53 6.97
N TYR A 151 1.98 21.80 7.08
CA TYR A 151 0.76 22.28 6.41
C TYR A 151 0.87 22.31 4.88
N ILE A 152 2.04 22.66 4.34
CA ILE A 152 2.31 22.59 2.89
C ILE A 152 2.14 21.15 2.40
N SER A 153 2.68 20.17 3.14
CA SER A 153 2.60 18.76 2.77
C SER A 153 1.16 18.26 2.75
N ILE A 154 0.34 18.66 3.73
CA ILE A 154 -1.10 18.37 3.75
C ILE A 154 -1.78 18.97 2.51
N GLY A 155 -1.52 20.25 2.20
CA GLY A 155 -2.11 20.92 1.04
C GLY A 155 -1.76 20.23 -0.28
N VAL A 156 -0.50 19.86 -0.47
CA VAL A 156 -0.04 19.12 -1.66
C VAL A 156 -0.70 17.74 -1.75
N LEU A 157 -0.76 17.00 -0.64
CA LEU A 157 -1.42 15.68 -0.59
C LEU A 157 -2.93 15.77 -0.90
N SER A 158 -3.62 16.79 -0.39
CA SER A 158 -5.03 17.03 -0.67
C SER A 158 -5.26 17.38 -2.15
N LEU A 159 -4.41 18.20 -2.78
CA LEU A 159 -4.53 18.49 -4.21
C LEU A 159 -4.23 17.25 -5.06
N ALA A 160 -3.19 16.49 -4.70
CA ALA A 160 -2.83 15.26 -5.39
C ALA A 160 -3.97 14.22 -5.31
N SER A 161 -4.63 14.09 -4.16
CA SER A 161 -5.74 13.14 -4.01
C SER A 161 -6.94 13.51 -4.88
N VAL A 162 -7.28 14.80 -5.02
CA VAL A 162 -8.33 15.28 -5.94
C VAL A 162 -7.99 14.93 -7.39
N VAL A 163 -6.74 15.15 -7.81
CA VAL A 163 -6.29 14.79 -9.17
C VAL A 163 -6.41 13.28 -9.41
N ILE A 164 -5.96 12.47 -8.46
CA ILE A 164 -6.06 11.00 -8.55
C ILE A 164 -7.52 10.55 -8.63
N ILE A 165 -8.40 11.07 -7.79
CA ILE A 165 -9.84 10.75 -7.82
C ILE A 165 -10.44 11.10 -9.18
N LYS A 166 -10.12 12.29 -9.72
CA LYS A 166 -10.62 12.71 -11.04
C LYS A 166 -10.15 11.78 -12.16
N LEU A 167 -8.90 11.31 -12.10
CA LEU A 167 -8.37 10.33 -13.05
C LEU A 167 -9.08 8.99 -12.93
N ILE A 168 -9.36 8.52 -11.70
CA ILE A 168 -10.10 7.28 -11.46
C ILE A 168 -11.53 7.37 -12.03
N ILE A 169 -12.25 8.46 -11.75
CA ILE A 169 -13.60 8.68 -12.28
C ILE A 169 -13.59 8.67 -13.81
N LYS A 170 -12.68 9.40 -14.44
CA LYS A 170 -12.56 9.45 -15.90
C LYS A 170 -12.27 8.06 -16.50
N LEU A 171 -11.44 7.26 -15.83
CA LEU A 171 -11.14 5.91 -16.27
C LEU A 171 -12.33 4.96 -16.13
N ILE A 172 -13.13 5.08 -15.07
CA ILE A 172 -14.35 4.30 -14.87
C ILE A 172 -15.38 4.62 -15.97
N GLN A 173 -15.65 5.91 -16.21
CA GLN A 173 -16.59 6.36 -17.24
C GLN A 173 -16.20 5.88 -18.64
N HIS A 174 -14.90 5.89 -18.97
CA HIS A 174 -14.41 5.40 -20.25
C HIS A 174 -14.63 3.89 -20.43
N GLU A 175 -14.49 3.10 -19.36
CA GLU A 175 -14.75 1.65 -19.39
C GLU A 175 -16.25 1.34 -19.50
N GLU A 176 -17.10 2.13 -18.85
CA GLU A 176 -18.57 2.01 -18.99
C GLU A 176 -19.01 2.33 -20.42
N PHE A 177 -18.55 3.44 -20.99
CA PHE A 177 -18.84 3.80 -22.37
C PHE A 177 -18.41 2.72 -23.38
N LYS A 178 -17.23 2.10 -23.17
CA LYS A 178 -16.75 1.01 -24.03
C LYS A 178 -17.65 -0.23 -23.94
N ARG A 179 -18.17 -0.55 -22.75
CA ARG A 179 -19.12 -1.67 -22.57
C ARG A 179 -20.45 -1.40 -23.26
N GLU A 180 -20.97 -0.18 -23.15
CA GLU A 180 -22.19 0.24 -23.84
C GLU A 180 -22.06 0.08 -25.35
N GLN A 181 -20.97 0.60 -25.95
CA GLN A 181 -20.73 0.44 -27.39
C GLN A 181 -20.66 -1.04 -27.82
N GLN A 182 -20.00 -1.88 -27.03
CA GLN A 182 -19.90 -3.31 -27.32
C GLN A 182 -21.27 -4.01 -27.22
N GLN A 183 -22.10 -3.61 -26.27
CA GLN A 183 -23.46 -4.14 -26.11
C GLN A 183 -24.38 -3.67 -27.24
N THR A 184 -24.30 -2.40 -27.66
CA THR A 184 -25.03 -1.89 -28.83
C THR A 184 -24.64 -2.61 -30.11
N ALA A 185 -23.34 -2.85 -30.32
CA ALA A 185 -22.85 -3.61 -31.47
C ALA A 185 -23.36 -5.07 -31.47
N ASN A 186 -23.32 -5.75 -30.32
CA ASN A 186 -23.85 -7.11 -30.19
C ASN A 186 -25.36 -7.16 -30.44
N ASN A 187 -26.14 -6.22 -29.91
CA ASN A 187 -27.58 -6.16 -30.13
C ASN A 187 -27.92 -5.87 -31.60
N SER A 188 -27.16 -4.99 -32.26
CA SER A 188 -27.32 -4.72 -33.69
C SER A 188 -27.06 -5.96 -34.55
N PHE A 189 -26.00 -6.72 -34.23
CA PHE A 189 -25.68 -7.98 -34.92
C PHE A 189 -26.78 -9.03 -34.74
N LEU A 190 -27.29 -9.20 -33.51
CA LEU A 190 -28.40 -10.12 -33.24
C LEU A 190 -29.67 -9.74 -34.00
N ASN A 191 -30.02 -8.45 -34.01
CA ASN A 191 -31.21 -7.96 -34.73
C ASN A 191 -31.10 -8.22 -36.24
N GLN A 192 -29.93 -7.99 -36.85
CA GLN A 192 -29.68 -8.32 -38.25
C GLN A 192 -29.81 -9.83 -38.50
N GLY A 193 -29.29 -10.67 -37.59
CA GLY A 193 -29.45 -12.12 -37.67
C GLY A 193 -30.92 -12.56 -37.63
N PHE A 194 -31.71 -12.00 -36.71
CA PHE A 194 -33.15 -12.27 -36.64
C PHE A 194 -33.91 -11.80 -37.88
N GLU A 195 -33.54 -10.65 -38.44
CA GLU A 195 -34.13 -10.14 -39.69
C GLU A 195 -33.88 -11.09 -40.86
N ILE A 196 -32.64 -11.58 -41.01
CA ILE A 196 -32.29 -12.58 -42.04
C ILE A 196 -33.08 -13.88 -41.84
N LEU A 197 -33.17 -14.38 -40.61
CA LEU A 197 -33.95 -15.59 -40.31
C LEU A 197 -35.44 -15.41 -40.65
N ASN A 198 -36.02 -14.25 -40.33
CA ASN A 198 -37.41 -13.94 -40.67
C ASN A 198 -37.62 -13.87 -42.19
N LEU A 199 -36.68 -13.29 -42.93
CA LEU A 199 -36.71 -13.26 -44.40
C LEU A 199 -36.64 -14.66 -45.01
N LEU A 200 -35.75 -15.52 -44.48
CA LEU A 200 -35.65 -16.92 -44.92
C LEU A 200 -36.94 -17.69 -44.61
N ASN A 201 -37.48 -17.56 -43.40
CA ASN A 201 -38.72 -18.21 -43.00
C ASN A 201 -39.88 -17.81 -43.93
N LYS A 202 -40.01 -16.51 -44.23
CA LYS A 202 -41.03 -16.00 -45.15
C LYS A 202 -40.89 -16.55 -46.57
N LYS A 203 -39.67 -16.87 -47.02
CA LYS A 203 -39.37 -17.40 -48.36
C LYS A 203 -39.64 -18.90 -48.51
N TYR A 204 -39.53 -19.68 -47.43
CA TYR A 204 -39.62 -21.14 -47.49
C TYR A 204 -40.91 -21.72 -46.89
N VAL A 205 -41.62 -20.95 -46.05
CA VAL A 205 -42.86 -21.41 -45.40
C VAL A 205 -44.12 -20.88 -46.10
N ASN A 206 -44.01 -19.83 -46.92
CA ASN A 206 -45.06 -19.39 -47.85
C ASN A 206 -44.67 -19.74 -49.28
#